data_AF-A0A5B8BPA0-F1
#
_entry.id   AF-A0A5B8BPA0-F1
#
_cell.length_a   1.000
_cell.length_b   1.000
_cell.length_c   1.000
_cell.angle_alpha   90.00
_cell.angle_beta   90.00
_cell.angle_gamma   90.00
#
_symmetry.space_group_name_H-M   'P 1'
#
loop_
_entity.id
_entity.type
_entity.pdbx_description
1 polymer ?
#
loop_
_entity_poly.entity_id
_entity_poly.type
_entity_poly.pdbx_seq_one_letter_code
_entity_poly.pdbx_strand_id
1 'polypeptide(L)'
;MLMLYQVLDLILGVVFFIMLAHVIMSWLISFQILNLRQPLVYQLWDGLNRLLEPVYRPIRRVLPDTGALDLAPLIAFIIVIALRNIILPGVFQQLV
;
A
#
# COMPACT_ATOMS: atom_id res chain seq x y z
N MET A 1 23.31 -4.02 -13.56
CA MET A 1 21.87 -3.87 -13.80
C MET A 1 21.04 -4.81 -12.92
N LEU A 2 21.32 -6.11 -12.89
CA LEU A 2 20.52 -7.10 -12.13
C LEU A 2 20.39 -6.84 -10.62
N MET A 3 21.47 -6.46 -9.93
CA MET A 3 21.41 -6.18 -8.48
C MET A 3 20.48 -5.00 -8.15
N LEU A 4 20.52 -3.93 -8.95
CA LEU A 4 19.65 -2.77 -8.76
C LEU A 4 18.18 -3.15 -8.96
N TYR A 5 17.88 -3.93 -10.02
CA TYR A 5 16.53 -4.47 -10.23
C TYR A 5 16.04 -5.26 -9.02
N GLN A 6 16.87 -6.17 -8.48
CA GLN A 6 16.51 -7.01 -7.33
C GLN A 6 16.24 -6.19 -6.07
N VAL A 7 17.04 -5.16 -5.79
CA VAL A 7 16.83 -4.27 -4.64
C VAL A 7 15.52 -3.49 -4.79
N LEU A 8 15.23 -2.96 -5.98
CA LEU A 8 13.98 -2.23 -6.24
C LEU A 8 12.76 -3.16 -6.17
N ASP A 9 12.85 -4.37 -6.73
CA ASP A 9 11.78 -5.37 -6.63
C ASP A 9 11.51 -5.78 -5.17
N LEU A 10 12.57 -5.95 -4.37
CA LEU A 10 12.46 -6.22 -2.94
C LEU A 10 11.72 -5.09 -2.22
N ILE A 11 12.11 -3.83 -2.44
CA ILE A 11 11.48 -2.67 -1.81
C ILE A 11 10.00 -2.60 -2.20
N LEU A 12 9.68 -2.70 -3.50
CA LEU A 12 8.29 -2.68 -3.96
C LEU A 12 7.49 -3.87 -3.42
N GLY A 13 8.11 -5.04 -3.27
CA GLY A 13 7.51 -6.20 -2.61
C GLY A 13 7.18 -5.94 -1.15
N VAL A 14 8.09 -5.33 -0.38
CA VAL A 14 7.85 -4.94 1.02
C VAL A 14 6.70 -3.93 1.10
N VAL A 15 6.70 -2.90 0.26
CA VAL A 15 5.61 -1.92 0.21
C VAL A 15 4.28 -2.60 -0.12
N PHE A 16 4.27 -3.51 -1.10
CA PHE A 16 3.08 -4.30 -1.46
C PHE A 16 2.53 -5.07 -0.26
N PHE A 17 3.38 -5.78 0.50
CA PHE A 17 2.94 -6.54 1.66
C PHE A 17 2.41 -5.66 2.80
N ILE A 18 3.05 -4.51 3.06
CA ILE A 18 2.57 -3.54 4.08
C ILE A 18 1.19 -3.02 3.70
N MET A 19 0.99 -2.67 2.42
CA MET A 19 -0.30 -2.19 1.95
C MET A 19 -1.36 -3.29 1.94
N LEU A 20 -0.98 -4.53 1.61
CA LEU A 20 -1.87 -5.68 1.70
C LEU A 20 -2.32 -5.89 3.15
N ALA A 21 -1.41 -5.79 4.11
CA ALA A 21 -1.72 -5.87 5.53
C ALA A 21 -2.69 -4.75 5.96
N HIS A 22 -2.49 -3.51 5.48
CA HIS A 22 -3.41 -2.40 5.73
C HIS A 22 -4.81 -2.65 5.18
N VAL A 23 -4.93 -3.09 3.92
CA VAL A 23 -6.23 -3.41 3.29
C VAL A 23 -6.94 -4.53 4.04
N ILE A 24 -6.23 -5.62 4.37
CA ILE A 24 -6.80 -6.73 5.15
C ILE A 24 -7.26 -6.23 6.52
N MET A 25 -6.43 -5.49 7.25
CA MET A 25 -6.80 -4.90 8.55
C MET A 25 -8.04 -4.01 8.42
N SER A 26 -8.14 -3.20 7.35
CA SER A 26 -9.29 -2.34 7.11
C SER A 26 -10.59 -3.14 6.97
N TRP A 27 -10.57 -4.26 6.25
CA TRP A 27 -11.73 -5.15 6.11
C TRP A 27 -12.04 -5.87 7.41
N LEU A 28 -11.02 -6.37 8.11
CA LEU A 28 -11.23 -7.04 9.39
C LEU A 28 -11.87 -6.11 10.43
N ILE A 29 -11.47 -4.84 10.47
CA ILE A 29 -12.09 -3.83 11.34
C ILE A 29 -13.50 -3.49 10.85
N SER A 30 -13.69 -3.26 9.55
CA SER A 30 -14.99 -2.89 8.97
C SER A 30 -16.06 -3.97 9.18
N PHE A 31 -15.68 -5.25 9.05
CA PHE A 31 -16.56 -6.39 9.30
C PHE A 31 -16.66 -6.76 10.79
N GLN A 32 -16.16 -5.91 11.70
CA GLN A 32 -16.19 -6.12 13.15
C GLN A 32 -15.51 -7.43 13.60
N ILE A 33 -14.57 -7.95 12.80
CA ILE A 33 -13.76 -9.13 13.15
C ILE A 33 -12.66 -8.73 14.14
N LEU A 34 -12.06 -7.55 13.94
CA LEU A 34 -11.07 -6.97 14.85
C LEU A 34 -11.63 -5.75 15.58
N ASN A 35 -11.36 -5.66 16.87
CA ASN A 35 -11.84 -4.57 17.72
C ASN A 35 -10.72 -3.59 18.06
N LEU A 36 -10.84 -2.34 17.61
CA LEU A 36 -9.89 -1.26 17.88
C LEU A 36 -9.77 -0.88 19.36
N ARG A 37 -10.65 -1.36 20.24
CA ARG A 37 -10.50 -1.17 21.70
C ARG A 37 -9.36 -2.00 22.27
N GLN A 38 -8.90 -3.03 21.55
CA GLN A 38 -7.76 -3.84 21.97
C GLN A 38 -6.46 -3.07 21.66
N PRO A 39 -5.58 -2.80 22.66
CA PRO A 39 -4.40 -1.96 22.47
C PRO A 39 -3.48 -2.42 21.33
N LEU A 40 -3.30 -3.73 21.16
CA LEU A 40 -2.46 -4.29 20.10
C LEU A 40 -3.03 -4.00 18.70
N VAL A 41 -4.33 -4.20 18.50
CA VAL A 41 -5.01 -3.95 17.22
C VAL A 41 -4.94 -2.46 16.88
N TYR A 42 -5.20 -1.60 17.87
CA TYR A 42 -5.08 -0.15 17.71
C TYR A 42 -3.66 0.28 17.31
N GLN A 43 -2.63 -0.22 18.00
CA GLN A 43 -1.24 0.13 17.71
C GLN A 43 -0.81 -0.32 16.31
N LEU A 44 -1.20 -1.53 15.89
CA LEU A 44 -0.94 -2.01 14.54
C LEU A 44 -1.68 -1.17 13.50
N TRP A 45 -2.95 -0.86 13.73
CA TRP A 45 -3.75 -0.04 12.82
C TRP A 45 -3.20 1.39 12.70
N ASP A 46 -2.91 2.06 13.82
CA ASP A 46 -2.33 3.40 13.84
C ASP A 46 -0.92 3.41 13.21
N GLY A 47 -0.10 2.40 13.51
CA GLY A 47 1.23 2.24 12.91
C GLY A 47 1.17 2.10 11.38
N LEU A 48 0.30 1.24 10.86
CA LEU A 48 0.11 1.07 9.42
C LEU A 48 -0.40 2.36 8.77
N ASN A 49 -1.39 3.04 9.37
CA ASN A 49 -1.90 4.29 8.85
C ASN A 49 -0.82 5.37 8.80
N ARG A 50 -0.06 5.57 9.88
CA ARG A 50 1.00 6.58 9.91
C ARG A 50 2.11 6.30 8.89
N LEU A 51 2.44 5.03 8.69
CA LEU A 51 3.45 4.62 7.72
C LEU A 51 3.00 4.89 6.29
N LEU A 52 1.70 4.69 5.99
CA LEU A 52 1.14 4.81 4.65
C LEU A 52 0.57 6.20 4.35
N GLU A 53 0.29 7.03 5.36
CA GLU A 53 -0.28 8.37 5.22
C GLU A 53 0.51 9.29 4.27
N PRO A 54 1.86 9.30 4.26
CA PRO A 54 2.62 10.09 3.29
C PRO A 54 2.32 9.72 1.83
N VAL A 55 1.94 8.47 1.57
CA VAL A 55 1.59 7.96 0.24
C VAL A 55 0.11 8.15 -0.05
N TYR A 56 -0.76 7.90 0.93
CA TYR A 56 -2.22 7.97 0.75
C TYR A 56 -2.73 9.41 0.71
N ARG A 57 -2.15 10.33 1.49
CA ARG A 57 -2.60 11.72 1.55
C ARG A 57 -2.53 12.45 0.20
N PRO A 58 -1.45 12.36 -0.59
CA PRO A 58 -1.43 12.91 -1.94
C PRO A 58 -2.50 12.31 -2.84
N ILE A 59 -2.73 11.00 -2.76
CA ILE A 59 -3.72 10.30 -3.58
C ILE A 59 -5.13 10.76 -3.24
N ARG A 60 -5.47 10.87 -1.95
CA ARG A 60 -6.78 11.40 -1.49
C ARG A 60 -7.06 12.81 -1.98
N ARG A 61 -6.03 13.66 -2.14
CA ARG A 61 -6.19 15.04 -2.66
C ARG A 61 -6.59 15.10 -4.13
N VAL A 62 -6.31 14.04 -4.89
CA VAL A 62 -6.61 13.96 -6.33
C VAL A 62 -7.94 13.23 -6.56
N LEU A 63 -8.35 12.38 -5.62
CA LEU A 63 -9.63 11.69 -5.69
C LEU A 63 -10.80 12.66 -5.46
N PRO A 64 -11.95 12.44 -6.13
CA PRO A 64 -13.19 13.10 -5.76
C PRO A 64 -13.63 12.66 -4.36
N ASP A 65 -14.55 13.38 -3.74
CA ASP A 65 -15.07 13.01 -2.43
C ASP A 65 -15.77 11.63 -2.48
N THR A 66 -15.09 10.59 -1.98
CA THR A 66 -15.57 9.20 -1.98
C THR A 66 -16.49 8.86 -0.79
N GLY A 67 -16.93 9.88 -0.04
CA GLY A 67 -17.81 9.71 1.12
C GLY A 67 -17.15 8.89 2.23
N ALA A 68 -17.82 7.83 2.68
CA ALA A 68 -17.38 7.01 3.80
C ALA A 68 -16.26 6.00 3.46
N LEU A 69 -15.94 5.81 2.17
CA LEU A 69 -14.97 4.83 1.71
C LEU A 69 -13.66 5.52 1.31
N ASP A 70 -12.55 5.18 1.96
CA ASP A 70 -11.23 5.63 1.52
C ASP A 70 -10.73 4.75 0.36
N LEU A 71 -10.75 5.30 -0.87
CA LEU A 71 -10.25 4.61 -2.06
C LEU A 71 -8.74 4.79 -2.27
N ALA A 72 -8.06 5.64 -1.51
CA ALA A 72 -6.64 5.87 -1.69
C ALA A 72 -5.77 4.61 -1.51
N PRO A 73 -6.03 3.71 -0.53
CA PRO A 73 -5.29 2.47 -0.40
C PRO A 73 -5.36 1.60 -1.67
N LEU A 74 -6.55 1.51 -2.29
CA LEU A 74 -6.75 0.73 -3.51
C LEU A 74 -5.96 1.32 -4.69
N ILE A 75 -6.04 2.64 -4.90
CA ILE A 75 -5.30 3.29 -5.98
C ILE A 75 -3.79 3.16 -5.78
N ALA A 76 -3.33 3.39 -4.55
CA ALA A 76 -1.92 3.20 -4.22
C ALA A 76 -1.48 1.76 -4.53
N PHE A 77 -2.32 0.77 -4.23
CA PHE A 77 -2.03 -0.65 -4.45
C PHE A 77 -1.85 -0.94 -5.94
N ILE A 78 -2.73 -0.39 -6.78
CA ILE A 78 -2.65 -0.49 -8.24
C ILE A 78 -1.34 0.16 -8.75
N ILE A 79 -0.97 1.33 -8.23
CA ILE A 79 0.28 2.01 -8.60
C ILE A 79 1.49 1.14 -8.25
N VAL A 80 1.54 0.55 -7.06
CA VAL A 80 2.65 -0.33 -6.66
C VAL A 80 2.72 -1.59 -7.55
N ILE A 81 1.58 -2.20 -7.87
CA ILE A 81 1.53 -3.36 -8.79
C ILE A 81 2.04 -2.95 -10.18
N ALA A 82 1.61 -1.81 -10.71
CA ALA A 82 2.04 -1.32 -12.02
C ALA A 82 3.55 -1.02 -12.03
N LEU A 83 4.06 -0.38 -10.97
CA LEU A 83 5.48 -0.11 -10.81
C LEU A 83 6.30 -1.40 -10.78
N ARG A 84 5.84 -2.40 -10.01
CA ARG A 84 6.57 -3.65 -9.79
C ARG A 84 6.53 -4.60 -10.98
N ASN A 85 5.35 -4.78 -11.59
CA ASN A 85 5.13 -5.86 -12.56
C ASN A 85 5.23 -5.39 -14.02
N ILE A 86 5.09 -4.08 -14.27
CA ILE A 86 5.08 -3.53 -15.64
C ILE A 86 6.27 -2.60 -15.84
N ILE A 87 6.39 -1.56 -15.00
CA ILE A 87 7.37 -0.50 -15.22
C ILE A 87 8.80 -0.97 -14.92
N LEU A 88 9.02 -1.57 -13.74
CA LEU A 88 10.37 -2.00 -13.35
C LEU A 88 10.94 -3.05 -14.32
N PRO A 89 10.24 -4.13 -14.70
CA PRO A 89 10.76 -5.08 -15.67
C PRO A 89 10.96 -4.43 -17.05
N GLY A 90 10.01 -3.59 -17.49
CA GLY A 90 10.10 -2.91 -18.79
C GLY A 90 11.31 -1.99 -18.92
N VAL A 91 11.62 -1.19 -17.88
CA VAL A 91 12.78 -0.30 -17.87
C VAL A 91 14.08 -1.09 -17.90
N PHE A 92 14.19 -2.16 -17.09
CA PHE A 92 15.45 -2.92 -17.01
C PHE A 92 15.68 -3.86 -18.20
N GLN A 93 14.63 -4.37 -18.84
CA GLN A 93 14.73 -5.14 -20.08
C GLN A 93 15.19 -4.30 -21.27
N GLN A 94 14.90 -3.00 -21.30
CA GLN A 94 15.35 -2.11 -22.38
C GLN A 94 16.82 -1.67 -22.22
N LEU A 95 17.39 -1.83 -21.01
CA LEU A 95 18.74 -1.41 -20.65
C LEU A 95 19.79 -2.54 -20.75
N VAL A 96 19.37 -3.76 -21.07
CA VAL A 96 20.20 -4.97 -21.25
C VAL A 96 19.97 -5.52 -22.64
#